data_AF-Q2Y589-F1
#
_entry.id   AF-Q2Y589-F1
#
_cell.length_a   1.000
_cell.length_b   1.000
_cell.length_c   1.000
_cell.angle_alpha   90.00
_cell.angle_beta   90.00
_cell.angle_gamma   90.00
#
_symmetry.space_group_name_H-M   'P 1'
#
loop_
_entity.id
_entity.type
_entity.pdbx_description
1 polymer ?
#
loop_
_entity_poly.entity_id
_entity_poly.type
_entity_poly.pdbx_seq_one_letter_code
_entity_poly.pdbx_strand_id
1 'polypeptide(L)'
;MGKERAGLDLGEDLDLTVFTPKTHTRHDSEEEKYAIKQSAEQSGFISREPRIRRRKPVSPYKIQLNLKVRDGIKELFQDLGERLHVHDKTVFERALLALLEKEGQSDLLQRYREIVK
;
A
#
# COMPACT_ATOMS: atom_id res chain seq x y z
N MET A 1 -20.64 61.93 -10.09
CA MET A 1 -19.20 62.01 -9.80
C MET A 1 -18.78 60.71 -9.12
N GLY A 2 -18.42 59.68 -9.91
CA GLY A 2 -18.02 58.39 -9.37
C GLY A 2 -16.63 58.48 -8.76
N LYS A 3 -16.47 58.05 -7.51
CA LYS A 3 -15.14 57.86 -6.91
C LYS A 3 -14.46 56.72 -7.65
N GLU A 4 -13.41 57.05 -8.40
CA GLU A 4 -12.53 56.08 -9.03
C GLU A 4 -11.92 55.19 -7.93
N ARG A 5 -12.06 53.86 -8.10
CA ARG A 5 -11.44 52.88 -7.21
C ARG A 5 -9.94 52.98 -7.42
N ALA A 6 -9.17 53.18 -6.34
CA ALA A 6 -7.73 53.08 -6.38
C ALA A 6 -7.35 51.68 -6.90
N GLY A 7 -6.80 51.62 -8.12
CA GLY A 7 -6.23 50.41 -8.67
C GLY A 7 -5.04 49.99 -7.82
N LEU A 8 -4.91 48.69 -7.55
CA LEU A 8 -3.70 48.14 -6.95
C LEU A 8 -2.56 48.33 -7.96
N ASP A 9 -1.72 49.33 -7.74
CA ASP A 9 -0.57 49.63 -8.59
C ASP A 9 0.52 48.60 -8.30
N LEU A 10 0.68 47.62 -9.19
CA LEU A 10 1.67 46.54 -9.11
C LEU A 10 3.05 46.99 -9.65
N GLY A 11 3.30 48.31 -9.71
CA GLY A 11 4.52 48.90 -10.26
C GLY A 11 5.76 48.83 -9.36
N GLU A 12 5.62 48.34 -8.13
CA GLU A 12 6.76 48.00 -7.29
C GLU A 12 7.20 46.57 -7.60
N ASP A 13 8.47 46.38 -7.97
CA ASP A 13 9.09 45.06 -8.08
C ASP A 13 9.06 44.37 -6.71
N LEU A 14 7.94 43.69 -6.42
CA LEU A 14 7.73 42.97 -5.18
C LEU A 14 8.74 41.82 -5.13
N ASP A 15 9.68 41.91 -4.20
CA ASP A 15 10.68 40.87 -3.98
C ASP A 15 10.01 39.61 -3.42
N LEU A 16 9.62 38.70 -4.33
CA LEU A 16 8.98 37.43 -4.01
C LEU A 16 9.87 36.50 -3.18
N THR A 17 11.18 36.79 -3.05
CA THR A 17 12.09 35.98 -2.23
C THR A 17 11.74 36.03 -0.74
N VAL A 18 11.10 37.09 -0.27
CA VAL A 18 10.61 37.20 1.13
C VAL A 18 9.55 36.13 1.45
N PHE A 19 8.79 35.70 0.45
CA PHE A 19 7.75 34.69 0.59
C PHE A 19 8.23 33.27 0.26
N THR A 20 9.49 33.12 -0.14
CA THR A 20 10.07 31.79 -0.28
C THR A 20 10.30 31.17 1.10
N PRO A 21 9.82 29.95 1.35
CA PRO A 21 10.03 29.31 2.64
C PRO A 21 11.53 29.10 2.84
N LYS A 22 12.10 29.77 3.84
CA LYS A 22 13.50 29.57 4.24
C LYS A 22 13.65 28.10 4.64
N THR A 23 14.39 27.34 3.84
CA THR A 23 14.81 25.99 4.21
C THR A 23 15.72 26.09 5.42
N HIS A 24 15.17 25.95 6.62
CA HIS A 24 15.96 25.70 7.80
C HIS A 24 16.63 24.33 7.64
N THR A 25 17.93 24.34 7.39
CA THR A 25 18.76 23.17 7.62
C THR A 25 18.76 22.93 9.13
N ARG A 26 18.06 21.90 9.59
CA ARG A 26 18.19 21.44 10.98
C ARG A 26 19.61 20.93 11.16
N HIS A 27 20.49 21.78 11.66
CA HIS A 27 21.79 21.39 12.19
C HIS A 27 21.63 21.06 13.67
N ASP A 28 20.76 20.12 13.99
CA ASP A 28 20.71 19.60 15.35
C ASP A 28 22.05 18.89 15.58
N SER A 29 22.94 19.52 16.34
CA SER A 29 24.21 18.94 16.76
C SER A 29 23.95 17.64 17.54
N GLU A 30 24.89 16.69 17.52
CA GLU A 30 24.73 15.43 18.26
C GLU A 30 24.55 15.68 19.77
N GLU A 31 25.16 16.77 20.26
CA GLU A 31 25.08 17.25 21.64
C GLU A 31 23.66 17.72 22.00
N GLU A 32 23.00 18.49 21.14
CA GLU A 32 21.61 18.93 21.35
C GLU A 32 20.65 17.74 21.39
N LYS A 33 20.83 16.76 20.50
CA LYS A 33 20.02 15.53 20.50
C LYS A 33 20.21 14.73 21.78
N TYR A 34 21.42 14.69 22.31
CA TYR A 34 21.73 14.02 23.57
C TYR A 34 21.09 14.73 24.76
N ALA A 35 21.16 16.06 24.83
CA ALA A 35 20.52 16.87 25.87
C ALA A 35 18.99 16.72 25.87
N ILE A 36 18.38 16.66 24.67
CA ILE A 36 16.93 16.42 24.53
C ILE A 36 16.56 15.01 25.01
N LYS A 37 17.38 13.99 24.71
CA LYS A 37 17.15 12.63 25.21
C LYS A 37 17.25 12.56 26.73
N GLN A 38 18.29 13.16 27.33
CA GLN A 38 18.44 13.17 28.78
C GLN A 38 17.28 13.87 29.50
N SER A 39 16.83 15.03 28.99
CA SER A 39 15.69 15.74 29.59
C SER A 39 14.37 14.97 29.44
N ALA A 40 14.18 14.25 28.33
CA ALA A 40 13.04 13.37 28.12
C ALA A 40 13.05 12.17 29.10
N GLU A 41 14.22 11.53 29.30
CA GLU A 41 14.40 10.43 30.26
C GLU A 41 14.11 10.87 31.70
N GLN A 42 14.64 12.03 32.11
CA GLN A 42 14.38 12.61 33.43
C GLN A 42 12.90 12.94 33.66
N SER A 43 12.18 13.29 32.58
CA SER A 43 10.74 13.56 32.62
C SER A 43 9.88 12.29 32.54
N GLY A 44 10.49 11.10 32.52
CA GLY A 44 9.79 9.82 32.40
C GLY A 44 9.23 9.54 31.00
N PHE A 45 9.63 10.31 29.99
CA PHE A 45 9.18 10.15 28.61
C PHE A 45 10.11 9.19 27.86
N ILE A 46 9.67 7.94 27.71
CA ILE A 46 10.42 6.92 26.95
C ILE A 46 10.26 7.23 25.46
N SER A 47 11.36 7.56 24.78
CA SER A 47 11.37 7.75 23.33
C SER A 47 10.90 6.49 22.62
N ARG A 48 9.81 6.59 21.85
CA ARG A 48 9.33 5.50 21.01
C ARG A 48 10.21 5.43 19.77
N GLU A 49 11.24 4.60 19.81
CA GLU A 49 11.99 4.30 18.59
C GLU A 49 11.04 3.71 17.53
N PRO A 50 11.15 4.14 16.26
CA PRO A 50 10.35 3.58 15.19
C PRO A 50 10.72 2.10 15.05
N ARG A 51 9.83 1.21 15.53
CA ARG A 51 9.99 -0.22 15.30
C ARG A 51 10.05 -0.46 13.80
N ILE A 52 11.18 -1.00 13.33
CA ILE A 52 11.36 -1.42 11.94
C ILE A 52 10.23 -2.39 11.61
N ARG A 53 9.22 -1.93 10.87
CA ARG A 53 8.12 -2.78 10.43
C ARG A 53 8.72 -3.82 9.48
N ARG A 54 8.78 -5.09 9.92
CA ARG A 54 9.14 -6.19 9.03
C ARG A 54 8.20 -6.14 7.82
N ARG A 55 8.74 -5.84 6.64
CA ARG A 55 7.98 -5.90 5.39
C ARG A 55 7.60 -7.36 5.18
N LYS A 56 6.30 -7.68 5.32
CA LYS A 56 5.82 -9.02 5.01
C LYS A 56 6.01 -9.27 3.52
N PRO A 57 6.43 -10.48 3.10
CA PRO A 57 6.49 -10.82 1.69
C PRO A 57 5.11 -10.65 1.06
N VAL A 58 5.07 -10.03 -0.12
CA VAL A 58 3.81 -9.76 -0.83
C VAL A 58 3.36 -11.06 -1.50
N SER A 59 2.14 -11.50 -1.18
CA SER A 59 1.54 -12.67 -1.84
C SER A 59 1.18 -12.34 -3.29
N PRO A 60 1.32 -13.29 -4.24
CA PRO A 60 0.82 -13.09 -5.61
C PRO A 60 -0.71 -13.00 -5.67
N TYR A 61 -1.40 -13.58 -4.68
CA TYR A 61 -2.86 -13.60 -4.59
C TYR A 61 -3.40 -12.26 -4.05
N LYS A 62 -3.78 -11.36 -4.95
CA LYS A 62 -4.26 -10.00 -4.61
C LYS A 62 -5.75 -9.78 -4.86
N ILE A 63 -6.37 -10.55 -5.76
CA ILE A 63 -7.73 -10.33 -6.24
C ILE A 63 -8.68 -11.36 -5.62
N GLN A 64 -9.87 -10.91 -5.20
CA GLN A 64 -10.94 -11.77 -4.65
C GLN A 64 -12.01 -12.03 -5.72
N LEU A 65 -12.51 -13.27 -5.78
CA LEU A 65 -13.46 -13.73 -6.80
C LEU A 65 -14.95 -13.61 -6.37
N ASN A 66 -15.25 -13.67 -5.07
CA ASN A 66 -16.58 -13.48 -4.46
C ASN A 66 -17.76 -14.14 -5.22
N LEU A 67 -17.69 -15.46 -5.44
CA LEU A 67 -18.75 -16.23 -6.12
C LEU A 67 -19.91 -16.58 -5.19
N LYS A 68 -21.13 -16.56 -5.72
CA LYS A 68 -22.30 -17.22 -5.11
C LYS A 68 -22.33 -18.67 -5.56
N VAL A 69 -22.43 -19.59 -4.61
CA VAL A 69 -22.46 -21.04 -4.84
C VAL A 69 -23.71 -21.66 -4.20
N ARG A 70 -24.04 -22.89 -4.60
CA ARG A 70 -25.12 -23.66 -3.97
C ARG A 70 -24.71 -24.11 -2.57
N ASP A 71 -25.70 -24.42 -1.74
CA ASP A 71 -25.49 -24.98 -0.40
C ASP A 71 -24.63 -26.26 -0.45
N GLY A 72 -23.72 -26.41 0.50
CA GLY A 72 -22.79 -27.54 0.61
C GLY A 72 -21.59 -27.52 -0.35
N ILE A 73 -21.61 -26.74 -1.45
CA ILE A 73 -20.48 -26.68 -2.39
C ILE A 73 -19.21 -26.12 -1.73
N LYS A 74 -19.37 -25.14 -0.83
CA LYS A 74 -18.24 -24.54 -0.13
C LYS A 74 -17.51 -25.55 0.74
N GLU A 75 -18.25 -26.37 1.48
CA GLU A 75 -17.72 -27.41 2.37
C GLU A 75 -16.99 -28.48 1.54
N LEU A 76 -17.63 -28.97 0.48
CA LEU A 76 -17.02 -29.94 -0.43
C LEU A 76 -15.72 -29.44 -1.05
N PHE A 77 -15.65 -28.14 -1.40
CA PHE A 77 -14.45 -27.54 -1.94
C PHE A 77 -13.31 -27.47 -0.91
N GLN A 78 -13.65 -27.16 0.35
CA GLN A 78 -12.69 -27.13 1.45
C GLN A 78 -12.18 -28.54 1.80
N ASP A 79 -13.09 -29.52 1.89
CA ASP A 79 -12.74 -30.93 2.10
C ASP A 79 -11.78 -31.45 1.02
N LEU A 80 -11.97 -31.04 -0.23
CA LEU A 80 -11.08 -31.38 -1.33
C LEU A 80 -9.68 -30.79 -1.11
N GLY A 81 -9.59 -29.53 -0.69
CA GLY A 81 -8.32 -28.88 -0.36
C GLY A 81 -7.59 -29.56 0.80
N GLU A 82 -8.32 -29.92 1.86
CA GLU A 82 -7.79 -30.65 3.01
C GLU A 82 -7.21 -32.01 2.61
N ARG A 83 -7.95 -32.80 1.81
CA ARG A 83 -7.51 -34.09 1.30
C ARG A 83 -6.27 -34.00 0.41
N LEU A 84 -6.13 -32.91 -0.35
CA LEU A 84 -4.99 -32.67 -1.22
C LEU A 84 -3.82 -31.96 -0.50
N HIS A 85 -4.01 -31.55 0.75
CA HIS A 85 -3.08 -30.73 1.53
C HIS A 85 -2.66 -29.44 0.81
N VAL A 86 -3.60 -28.79 0.11
CA VAL A 86 -3.35 -27.53 -0.60
C VAL A 86 -4.39 -26.48 -0.22
N HIS A 87 -4.00 -25.21 -0.27
CA HIS A 87 -4.90 -24.11 0.01
C HIS A 87 -5.95 -23.93 -1.09
N ASP A 88 -7.14 -23.48 -0.71
CA ASP A 88 -8.31 -23.18 -1.57
C ASP A 88 -7.96 -22.47 -2.88
N LYS A 89 -7.10 -21.45 -2.83
CA LYS A 89 -6.64 -20.70 -4.00
C LYS A 89 -5.96 -21.57 -5.05
N THR A 90 -5.16 -22.54 -4.62
CA THR A 90 -4.43 -23.45 -5.50
C THR A 90 -5.34 -24.58 -5.98
N VAL A 91 -6.29 -25.02 -5.15
CA VAL A 91 -7.35 -25.96 -5.58
C VAL A 91 -8.16 -25.33 -6.71
N PHE A 92 -8.50 -24.04 -6.60
CA PHE A 92 -9.21 -23.30 -7.63
C PHE A 92 -8.41 -23.21 -8.94
N GLU A 93 -7.14 -22.83 -8.88
CA GLU A 93 -6.25 -22.77 -10.05
C GLU A 93 -6.13 -24.14 -10.75
N ARG A 94 -5.98 -25.22 -9.98
CA ARG A 94 -5.94 -26.60 -10.51
C ARG A 94 -7.26 -27.02 -11.12
N ALA A 95 -8.37 -26.69 -10.49
CA ALA A 95 -9.71 -27.00 -11.02
C ALA A 95 -9.96 -26.26 -12.35
N LEU A 96 -9.55 -25.00 -12.43
CA LEU A 96 -9.62 -24.21 -13.66
C LEU A 96 -8.78 -24.85 -14.77
N LEU A 97 -7.51 -25.19 -14.49
CA LEU A 97 -6.63 -25.84 -15.46
C LEU A 97 -7.22 -27.17 -15.95
N ALA A 98 -7.71 -28.01 -15.04
CA ALA A 98 -8.32 -29.29 -15.39
C ALA A 98 -9.57 -29.15 -16.28
N LEU A 99 -10.39 -28.12 -16.05
CA LEU A 99 -11.54 -27.81 -16.90
C LEU A 99 -11.11 -27.36 -18.29
N LEU A 100 -10.11 -26.48 -18.39
CA LEU A 100 -9.58 -26.00 -19.67
C LEU A 100 -9.00 -27.13 -20.51
N GLU A 101 -8.25 -28.04 -19.88
CA GLU A 101 -7.67 -29.22 -20.54
C GLU A 101 -8.77 -30.21 -20.98
N LYS A 102 -9.77 -30.44 -20.12
CA LYS A 102 -10.88 -31.35 -20.41
C LYS A 102 -11.75 -30.88 -21.57
N GLU A 103 -12.02 -29.58 -21.67
CA GLU A 103 -12.84 -29.00 -22.73
C GLU A 103 -12.05 -28.65 -24.00
N GLY A 104 -10.71 -28.79 -23.99
CA GLY A 104 -9.87 -28.54 -25.15
C GLY A 104 -9.80 -27.07 -25.58
N GLN A 105 -9.96 -26.12 -24.65
CA GLN A 105 -9.93 -24.69 -24.95
C GLN A 105 -8.51 -24.14 -25.00
N SER A 106 -7.85 -24.28 -26.16
CA SER A 106 -6.46 -23.85 -26.39
C SER A 106 -6.20 -22.39 -26.05
N ASP A 107 -7.12 -21.51 -26.43
CA ASP A 107 -6.94 -20.06 -26.32
C ASP A 107 -6.94 -19.60 -24.85
N LEU A 108 -7.87 -20.15 -24.06
CA LEU A 108 -7.96 -19.87 -22.62
C LEU A 108 -6.81 -20.53 -21.84
N LEU A 109 -6.36 -21.70 -22.28
CA LEU A 109 -5.21 -22.39 -21.69
C LEU A 109 -3.93 -21.57 -21.89
N GLN A 110 -3.76 -20.94 -23.06
CA GLN A 110 -2.63 -20.04 -23.31
C GLN A 110 -2.70 -18.79 -22.41
N ARG A 111 -3.88 -18.17 -22.25
CA ARG A 111 -4.08 -17.07 -21.29
C ARG A 111 -3.78 -17.47 -19.86
N TYR A 112 -4.22 -18.66 -19.43
CA TYR A 112 -3.92 -19.15 -18.08
C TYR A 112 -2.41 -19.26 -17.84
N ARG A 113 -1.65 -19.79 -18.81
CA ARG A 113 -0.18 -19.89 -18.73
C ARG A 113 0.52 -18.54 -18.68
N GLU A 114 -0.08 -17.49 -19.22
CA GLU A 114 0.45 -16.12 -19.14
C GLU A 114 0.22 -15.49 -17.76
N ILE A 115 -0.90 -15.80 -17.10
CA ILE A 115 -1.25 -15.25 -15.78
C ILE A 115 -0.42 -15.87 -14.64
N VAL A 116 -0.10 -17.17 -14.75
CA VAL A 116 0.60 -17.92 -13.69
C VAL A 116 2.12 -17.74 -13.73
N LYS A 117 2.67 -17.14 -14.80
CA LYS A 117 4.10 -16.80 -14.90
C LYS A 117 4.52 -15.73 -13.91
#